data_AF-A0A1M5MYY6-F1
#
_entry.id   AF-A0A1M5MYY6-F1
#
_cell.length_a   1.000
_cell.length_b   1.000
_cell.length_c   1.000
_cell.angle_alpha   90.00
_cell.angle_beta   90.00
_cell.angle_gamma   90.00
#
_symmetry.space_group_name_H-M   'P 1'
#
loop_
_entity.id
_entity.type
_entity.pdbx_description
1 polymer ?
#
loop_
_entity_poly.entity_id
_entity_poly.type
_entity_poly.pdbx_seq_one_letter_code
_entity_poly.pdbx_strand_id
1 'polypeptide(L)'
;MKWILGIALCVVAGITVAVFWIQREIIDVATDPPRTLPPRATQVQVTATAEDVRRALLAAGLNEKPVLGDTGVAAHLARLERAQVSPASLLEYAEDLTTLSNVSAAYGRAIPSAFWDVETPALAKDGWTPLAIVAHLADERGRPYLNVLSQAYARFYAYRAGGNPDDTALDAAFDILDVSHAYILSLPEDRRLEHGPKLRSIEAATLMSWQTLVAGTTRRIPGLGRPVFDHGYVGRFSVKTIYQYDAAKPMSVGEVWGVSGFHERFVGPPQNNNQVEHLTVSALLQAVAGTPVALLDALELEKAAVGQSSQEEARADIALNNAIKEHLLPTLFDDFITASYNLKASLQD
;
A
#
# COMPACT_ATOMS: atom_id res chain seq x y z
N MET A 1 34.90 27.27 14.40
CA MET A 1 34.78 25.94 13.75
C MET A 1 34.20 24.87 14.68
N LYS A 2 34.80 24.56 15.85
CA LYS A 2 34.30 23.50 16.76
C LYS A 2 32.85 23.70 17.26
N TRP A 3 32.42 24.94 17.49
CA TRP A 3 31.07 25.27 17.95
C TRP A 3 29.99 25.08 16.87
N ILE A 4 30.33 25.32 15.59
CA ILE A 4 29.42 25.10 14.46
C ILE A 4 29.14 23.61 14.27
N LEU A 5 30.18 22.78 14.43
CA LEU A 5 30.06 21.32 14.37
C LEU A 5 29.19 20.77 15.53
N GLY A 6 29.33 21.34 16.73
CA GLY A 6 28.52 20.95 17.90
C GLY A 6 27.03 21.29 17.73
N ILE A 7 26.72 22.45 17.16
CA ILE A 7 25.32 22.85 16.87
C ILE A 7 24.73 21.94 15.79
N ALA A 8 25.46 21.68 14.71
CA ALA A 8 25.01 20.77 13.64
C ALA A 8 24.70 19.37 14.18
N LEU A 9 25.56 18.81 15.03
CA LEU A 9 25.33 17.52 15.70
C LEU A 9 24.12 17.52 16.62
N CYS A 10 23.88 18.60 17.36
CA CYS A 10 22.69 18.71 18.23
C CYS A 10 21.40 18.83 17.41
N VAL A 11 21.43 19.53 16.28
CA VAL A 11 20.29 19.63 15.36
C VAL A 11 19.99 18.29 14.70
N VAL A 12 21.01 17.59 14.19
CA VAL A 12 20.85 16.24 13.62
C VAL A 12 20.33 15.25 14.68
N ALA A 13 20.88 15.28 15.89
CA ALA A 13 20.39 14.43 16.98
C ALA A 13 18.95 14.77 17.38
N GLY A 14 18.60 16.06 17.43
CA GLY A 14 17.24 16.53 17.71
C GLY A 14 16.25 16.10 16.62
N ILE A 15 16.61 16.25 15.35
CA ILE A 15 15.82 15.77 14.20
C ILE A 15 15.68 14.25 14.27
N THR A 16 16.75 13.51 14.53
CA THR A 16 16.71 12.04 14.64
C THR A 16 15.79 11.58 15.78
N VAL A 17 15.83 12.24 16.94
CA VAL A 17 14.95 11.94 18.07
C VAL A 17 13.50 12.32 17.77
N ALA A 18 13.25 13.44 17.10
CA ALA A 18 11.92 13.85 16.69
C ALA A 18 11.32 12.89 15.64
N VAL A 19 12.12 12.50 14.64
CA VAL A 19 11.79 11.48 13.65
C VAL A 19 11.48 10.15 14.35
N PHE A 20 12.31 9.72 15.30
CA PHE A 20 12.07 8.51 16.09
C PHE A 20 10.76 8.58 16.88
N TRP A 21 10.46 9.72 17.50
CA TRP A 21 9.22 9.91 18.26
C TRP A 21 7.97 9.94 17.38
N ILE A 22 8.03 10.66 16.25
CA ILE A 22 6.95 10.71 15.26
C ILE A 22 6.71 9.32 14.68
N GLN A 23 7.77 8.62 14.30
CA GLN A 23 7.69 7.24 13.82
C GLN A 23 7.10 6.29 14.86
N ARG A 24 7.47 6.43 16.14
CA ARG A 24 6.88 5.64 17.24
C ARG A 24 5.40 5.93 17.43
N GLU A 25 5.00 7.21 17.42
CA GLU A 25 3.59 7.62 17.54
C GLU A 25 2.74 7.12 16.37
N ILE A 26 3.32 7.03 15.17
CA ILE A 26 2.69 6.46 13.97
C ILE A 26 2.54 4.93 14.07
N ILE A 27 3.53 4.22 14.66
CA ILE A 27 3.48 2.76 14.84
C ILE A 27 2.32 2.31 15.75
N ASP A 28 2.02 3.06 16.81
CA ASP A 28 0.96 2.70 17.78
C ASP A 28 -0.47 2.81 17.20
N VAL A 29 -0.63 3.19 15.93
CA VAL A 29 -1.93 3.33 15.26
C VAL A 29 -2.50 2.00 14.76
N ALA A 30 -1.72 0.91 14.63
CA ALA A 30 -2.15 -0.21 13.79
C ALA A 30 -2.00 -1.64 14.36
N THR A 31 -1.85 -1.82 15.68
CA THR A 31 -1.77 -3.18 16.25
C THR A 31 -3.07 -3.60 16.93
N ASP A 32 -3.99 -4.17 16.18
CA ASP A 32 -5.05 -5.01 16.74
C ASP A 32 -4.57 -6.47 16.70
N PRO A 33 -4.76 -7.27 17.76
CA PRO A 33 -4.31 -8.66 17.78
C PRO A 33 -5.04 -9.49 16.72
N PRO A 34 -4.40 -10.54 16.18
CA PRO A 34 -5.04 -11.38 15.17
C PRO A 34 -6.30 -12.00 15.75
N ARG A 35 -7.45 -11.67 15.13
CA ARG A 35 -8.69 -12.43 15.35
C ARG A 35 -8.47 -13.80 14.73
N THR A 36 -8.43 -14.84 15.57
CA THR A 36 -8.49 -16.22 15.10
C THR A 36 -9.75 -16.39 14.27
N LEU A 37 -9.59 -16.70 12.98
CA LEU A 37 -10.74 -17.08 12.16
C LEU A 37 -11.37 -18.31 12.79
N PRO A 38 -12.70 -18.34 12.98
CA PRO A 38 -13.35 -19.56 13.44
C PRO A 38 -13.01 -20.68 12.45
N PRO A 39 -12.68 -21.90 12.92
CA PRO A 39 -12.47 -23.02 12.04
C PRO A 39 -13.74 -23.22 11.19
N ARG A 40 -13.59 -23.21 9.86
CA ARG A 40 -14.68 -23.59 8.95
C ARG A 40 -15.07 -25.05 9.26
N ALA A 41 -16.36 -25.34 9.17
CA ALA A 41 -16.94 -26.64 9.54
C ALA A 41 -16.21 -27.83 8.88
N THR A 42 -16.20 -28.94 9.60
CA THR A 42 -15.45 -30.17 9.34
C THR A 42 -15.52 -30.61 7.87
N GLN A 43 -14.36 -30.67 7.21
CA GLN A 43 -14.21 -31.10 5.82
C GLN A 43 -14.70 -32.54 5.63
N VAL A 44 -15.62 -32.73 4.67
CA VAL A 44 -15.88 -34.04 4.05
C VAL A 44 -14.54 -34.58 3.53
N GLN A 45 -14.26 -35.88 3.70
CA GLN A 45 -13.08 -36.50 3.10
C GLN A 45 -13.16 -36.39 1.57
N VAL A 46 -12.52 -35.37 1.01
CA VAL A 46 -12.35 -35.25 -0.44
C VAL A 46 -11.20 -36.16 -0.85
N THR A 47 -11.48 -37.22 -1.60
CA THR A 47 -10.46 -38.06 -2.24
C THR A 47 -10.00 -37.38 -3.53
N ALA A 48 -9.12 -36.38 -3.41
CA ALA A 48 -8.48 -35.73 -4.55
C ALA A 48 -7.01 -36.16 -4.68
N THR A 49 -6.56 -36.40 -5.91
CA THR A 49 -5.16 -36.72 -6.19
C THR A 49 -4.31 -35.44 -6.22
N ALA A 50 -2.97 -35.59 -6.12
CA ALA A 50 -2.06 -34.46 -6.29
C ALA A 50 -2.20 -33.80 -7.67
N GLU A 51 -2.55 -34.55 -8.71
CA GLU A 51 -2.78 -34.00 -10.06
C GLU A 51 -4.08 -33.21 -10.14
N ASP A 52 -5.13 -33.61 -9.41
CA ASP A 52 -6.37 -32.83 -9.32
C ASP A 52 -6.11 -31.48 -8.64
N VAL A 53 -5.35 -31.50 -7.54
CA VAL A 53 -4.91 -30.29 -6.83
C VAL A 53 -4.06 -29.39 -7.74
N ARG A 54 -3.06 -29.98 -8.43
CA ARG A 54 -2.20 -29.25 -9.37
C ARG A 54 -3.03 -28.54 -10.45
N ARG A 55 -3.96 -29.26 -11.08
CA ARG A 55 -4.83 -28.72 -12.13
C ARG A 55 -5.70 -27.59 -11.60
N ALA A 56 -6.28 -27.73 -10.41
CA ALA A 56 -7.10 -26.70 -9.79
C ALA A 56 -6.30 -25.42 -9.50
N LEU A 57 -5.12 -25.53 -8.90
CA LEU A 57 -4.27 -24.37 -8.58
C LEU A 57 -3.78 -23.64 -9.83
N LEU A 58 -3.41 -24.37 -10.89
CA LEU A 58 -3.06 -23.77 -12.18
C LEU A 58 -4.26 -23.08 -12.83
N ALA A 59 -5.43 -23.72 -12.81
CA ALA A 59 -6.66 -23.15 -13.35
C ALA A 59 -7.08 -21.88 -12.59
N ALA A 60 -6.81 -21.82 -11.28
CA ALA A 60 -7.00 -20.63 -10.45
C ALA A 60 -5.97 -19.52 -10.73
N GLY A 61 -4.98 -19.74 -11.61
CA GLY A 61 -4.03 -18.72 -12.05
C GLY A 61 -2.73 -18.65 -11.25
N LEU A 62 -2.39 -19.66 -10.45
CA LEU A 62 -1.06 -19.74 -9.82
C LEU A 62 0.02 -20.15 -10.83
N ASN A 63 1.24 -19.69 -10.57
CA ASN A 63 2.41 -20.06 -11.36
C ASN A 63 2.85 -21.49 -11.04
N GLU A 64 3.29 -22.25 -12.04
CA GLU A 64 3.87 -23.60 -11.83
C GLU A 64 5.05 -23.55 -10.85
N LYS A 65 5.90 -22.54 -10.99
CA LYS A 65 7.08 -22.27 -10.16
C LYS A 65 6.99 -20.86 -9.54
N PRO A 66 7.68 -20.62 -8.42
CA PRO A 66 7.72 -19.30 -7.80
C PRO A 66 8.11 -18.16 -8.75
N VAL A 67 7.34 -17.07 -8.73
CA VAL A 67 7.58 -15.78 -9.39
C VAL A 67 7.43 -14.66 -8.36
N LEU A 68 8.42 -13.76 -8.31
CA LEU A 68 8.46 -12.64 -7.36
C LEU A 68 8.29 -13.04 -5.87
N GLY A 69 8.63 -14.28 -5.53
CA GLY A 69 8.54 -14.80 -4.16
C GLY A 69 7.15 -15.29 -3.76
N ASP A 70 6.24 -15.54 -4.70
CA ASP A 70 5.06 -16.36 -4.42
C ASP A 70 5.44 -17.83 -4.12
N THR A 71 4.47 -18.59 -3.62
CA THR A 71 4.67 -20.00 -3.25
C THR A 71 4.70 -20.86 -4.51
N GLY A 72 3.76 -20.64 -5.42
CA GLY A 72 3.63 -21.40 -6.66
C GLY A 72 3.13 -22.83 -6.44
N VAL A 73 2.67 -23.47 -7.51
CA VAL A 73 2.02 -24.79 -7.46
C VAL A 73 2.97 -25.87 -6.97
N ALA A 74 4.22 -25.89 -7.46
CA ALA A 74 5.21 -26.89 -7.04
C ALA A 74 5.46 -26.91 -5.53
N ALA A 75 5.48 -25.75 -4.86
CA ALA A 75 5.71 -25.69 -3.43
C ALA A 75 4.47 -26.11 -2.62
N HIS A 76 3.25 -25.80 -3.09
CA HIS A 76 2.02 -26.31 -2.49
C HIS A 76 1.91 -27.83 -2.58
N LEU A 77 2.29 -28.43 -3.70
CA LEU A 77 2.35 -29.89 -3.84
C LEU A 77 3.40 -30.50 -2.90
N ALA A 78 4.56 -29.87 -2.74
CA ALA A 78 5.55 -30.33 -1.77
C ALA A 78 5.08 -30.20 -0.30
N ARG A 79 4.19 -29.26 0.02
CA ARG A 79 3.54 -29.14 1.34
C ARG A 79 2.48 -30.24 1.52
N LEU A 80 1.74 -30.56 0.47
CA LEU A 80 0.77 -31.65 0.44
C LEU A 80 1.45 -33.01 0.68
N GLU A 81 2.55 -33.30 -0.01
CA GLU A 81 3.33 -34.53 0.16
C GLU A 81 3.86 -34.69 1.60
N ARG A 82 4.17 -33.58 2.27
CA ARG A 82 4.63 -33.54 3.66
C ARG A 82 3.49 -33.51 4.68
N ALA A 83 2.24 -33.66 4.24
CA ALA A 83 1.04 -33.58 5.07
C ALA A 83 0.93 -32.27 5.88
N GLN A 84 1.51 -31.19 5.38
CA GLN A 84 1.44 -29.86 6.00
C GLN A 84 0.13 -29.12 5.65
N VAL A 85 -0.48 -29.51 4.53
CA VAL A 85 -1.79 -29.04 4.04
C VAL A 85 -2.55 -30.24 3.48
N SER A 86 -3.88 -30.23 3.55
CA SER A 86 -4.72 -31.29 3.00
C SER A 86 -5.06 -31.01 1.52
N PRO A 87 -5.42 -32.05 0.72
CA PRO A 87 -5.95 -31.83 -0.63
C PRO A 87 -7.18 -30.90 -0.62
N ALA A 88 -8.09 -31.12 0.33
CA ALA A 88 -9.32 -30.33 0.46
C ALA A 88 -9.02 -28.84 0.71
N SER A 89 -8.04 -28.51 1.56
CA SER A 89 -7.65 -27.11 1.80
C SER A 89 -7.05 -26.43 0.56
N LEU A 90 -6.31 -27.16 -0.28
CA LEU A 90 -5.75 -26.59 -1.51
C LEU A 90 -6.80 -26.44 -2.62
N LEU A 91 -7.80 -27.32 -2.67
CA LEU A 91 -8.94 -27.18 -3.58
C LEU A 91 -9.82 -25.98 -3.19
N GLU A 92 -10.14 -25.84 -1.90
CA GLU A 92 -10.87 -24.67 -1.37
C GLU A 92 -10.10 -23.38 -1.66
N TYR A 93 -8.79 -23.38 -1.46
CA TYR A 93 -7.93 -22.23 -1.81
C TYR A 93 -8.00 -21.87 -3.30
N ALA A 94 -8.02 -22.86 -4.20
CA ALA A 94 -8.16 -22.62 -5.65
C ALA A 94 -9.53 -22.01 -6.01
N GLU A 95 -10.60 -22.46 -5.35
CA GLU A 95 -11.95 -21.90 -5.50
C GLU A 95 -12.04 -20.46 -4.97
N ASP A 96 -11.46 -20.18 -3.81
CA ASP A 96 -11.41 -18.84 -3.23
C ASP A 96 -10.57 -17.90 -4.11
N LEU A 97 -9.42 -18.34 -4.65
CA LEU A 97 -8.63 -17.57 -5.63
C LEU A 97 -9.44 -17.22 -6.87
N THR A 98 -10.19 -18.19 -7.40
CA THR A 98 -11.09 -17.98 -8.54
C THR A 98 -12.18 -16.96 -8.20
N THR A 99 -12.73 -17.02 -6.98
CA THR A 99 -13.69 -16.03 -6.47
C THR A 99 -13.08 -14.63 -6.43
N LEU A 100 -11.87 -14.47 -5.89
CA LEU A 100 -11.18 -13.17 -5.86
C LEU A 100 -10.92 -12.63 -7.28
N SER A 101 -10.47 -13.50 -8.20
CA SER A 101 -10.23 -13.15 -9.60
C SER A 101 -11.50 -12.67 -10.29
N ASN A 102 -12.61 -13.39 -10.12
CA ASN A 102 -13.91 -13.01 -10.72
C ASN A 102 -14.43 -11.68 -10.16
N VAL A 103 -14.34 -11.47 -8.85
CA VAL A 103 -14.79 -10.19 -8.24
C VAL A 103 -13.94 -9.03 -8.72
N SER A 104 -12.61 -9.18 -8.76
CA SER A 104 -11.74 -8.11 -9.24
C SER A 104 -11.91 -7.83 -10.73
N ALA A 105 -12.10 -8.88 -11.55
CA ALA A 105 -12.38 -8.75 -12.98
C ALA A 105 -13.64 -7.92 -13.27
N ALA A 106 -14.67 -7.98 -12.41
CA ALA A 106 -15.88 -7.18 -12.56
C ALA A 106 -15.65 -5.67 -12.49
N TYR A 107 -14.51 -5.22 -11.92
CA TYR A 107 -14.10 -3.82 -11.91
C TYR A 107 -13.25 -3.41 -13.14
N GLY A 108 -13.00 -4.33 -14.07
CA GLY A 108 -12.30 -4.08 -15.34
C GLY A 108 -10.91 -4.72 -15.45
N ARG A 109 -10.33 -5.22 -14.34
CA ARG A 109 -9.06 -5.95 -14.35
C ARG A 109 -8.98 -6.92 -13.16
N ALA A 110 -8.76 -8.20 -13.46
CA ALA A 110 -8.50 -9.19 -12.43
C ALA A 110 -7.16 -8.90 -11.71
N ILE A 111 -7.15 -9.03 -10.38
CA ILE A 111 -5.91 -9.06 -9.60
C ILE A 111 -5.28 -10.45 -9.80
N PRO A 112 -3.99 -10.54 -10.21
CA PRO A 112 -3.34 -11.83 -10.47
C PRO A 112 -3.34 -12.73 -9.24
N SER A 113 -3.71 -14.00 -9.38
CA SER A 113 -3.79 -14.93 -8.24
C SER A 113 -2.47 -15.11 -7.49
N ALA A 114 -1.35 -15.07 -8.22
CA ALA A 114 0.01 -15.11 -7.68
C ALA A 114 0.30 -13.99 -6.65
N PHE A 115 -0.36 -12.84 -6.76
CA PHE A 115 -0.19 -11.75 -5.80
C PHE A 115 -0.61 -12.13 -4.38
N TRP A 116 -1.64 -12.96 -4.26
CA TRP A 116 -2.18 -13.43 -2.98
C TRP A 116 -1.36 -14.57 -2.38
N ASP A 117 -0.57 -15.26 -3.20
CA ASP A 117 0.08 -16.53 -2.86
C ASP A 117 1.43 -16.37 -2.16
N VAL A 118 1.55 -15.37 -1.29
CA VAL A 118 2.86 -15.01 -0.72
C VAL A 118 2.87 -15.00 0.78
N GLU A 119 3.85 -15.73 1.31
CA GLU A 119 4.12 -15.83 2.73
C GLU A 119 5.30 -14.93 3.09
N THR A 120 5.11 -14.07 4.10
CA THR A 120 6.18 -13.21 4.62
C THR A 120 6.38 -13.47 6.11
N PRO A 121 7.58 -13.21 6.67
CA PRO A 121 7.81 -13.36 8.10
C PRO A 121 6.85 -12.54 8.98
N ALA A 122 6.39 -11.37 8.50
CA ALA A 122 5.42 -10.55 9.21
C ALA A 122 4.04 -11.24 9.24
N LEU A 123 3.56 -11.73 8.10
CA LEU A 123 2.32 -12.51 8.02
C LEU A 123 2.35 -13.71 8.95
N ALA A 124 3.43 -14.49 8.89
CA ALA A 124 3.59 -15.67 9.72
C ALA A 124 3.63 -15.34 11.22
N LYS A 125 4.31 -14.25 11.60
CA LYS A 125 4.34 -13.76 12.99
C LYS A 125 2.94 -13.39 13.50
N ASP A 126 2.11 -12.85 12.61
CA ASP A 126 0.74 -12.43 12.93
C ASP A 126 -0.28 -13.57 12.75
N GLY A 127 0.17 -14.79 12.48
CA GLY A 127 -0.69 -15.98 12.32
C GLY A 127 -1.43 -16.04 10.98
N TRP A 128 -1.06 -15.22 10.00
CA TRP A 128 -1.65 -15.22 8.66
C TRP A 128 -0.87 -16.13 7.70
N THR A 129 -1.63 -16.88 6.90
CA THR A 129 -1.12 -17.66 5.75
C THR A 129 -1.83 -17.19 4.48
N PRO A 130 -1.26 -17.45 3.28
CA PRO A 130 -1.95 -17.15 2.02
C PRO A 130 -3.36 -17.73 1.95
N LEU A 131 -3.52 -18.98 2.39
CA LEU A 131 -4.82 -19.67 2.42
C LEU A 131 -5.82 -18.94 3.32
N ALA A 132 -5.41 -18.54 4.52
CA ALA A 132 -6.28 -17.84 5.46
C ALA A 132 -6.69 -16.44 4.98
N ILE A 133 -5.74 -15.71 4.36
CA ILE A 133 -6.01 -14.39 3.77
C ILE A 133 -7.00 -14.51 2.63
N VAL A 134 -6.75 -15.43 1.69
CA VAL A 134 -7.61 -15.61 0.51
C VAL A 134 -9.01 -16.05 0.91
N ALA A 135 -9.13 -17.00 1.84
CA ALA A 135 -10.43 -17.40 2.39
C ALA A 135 -11.16 -16.23 3.07
N HIS A 136 -10.45 -15.39 3.83
CA HIS A 136 -11.03 -14.21 4.47
C HIS A 136 -11.54 -13.18 3.45
N LEU A 137 -10.78 -12.94 2.38
CA LEU A 137 -11.15 -11.99 1.32
C LEU A 137 -12.26 -12.53 0.40
N ALA A 138 -12.37 -13.85 0.27
CA ALA A 138 -13.43 -14.50 -0.50
C ALA A 138 -14.79 -14.45 0.23
N ASP A 139 -14.78 -14.35 1.56
CA ASP A 139 -15.96 -14.18 2.41
C ASP A 139 -16.58 -12.78 2.32
N GLU A 140 -17.86 -12.65 2.70
CA GLU A 140 -18.60 -11.40 2.72
C GLU A 140 -17.94 -10.32 3.59
N ARG A 141 -17.27 -10.74 4.67
CA ARG A 141 -16.58 -9.83 5.60
C ARG A 141 -15.38 -9.14 4.95
N GLY A 142 -14.63 -9.84 4.11
CA GLY A 142 -13.47 -9.30 3.39
C GLY A 142 -13.85 -8.60 2.07
N ARG A 143 -15.09 -8.80 1.58
CA ARG A 143 -15.56 -8.24 0.31
C ARG A 143 -15.39 -6.72 0.17
N PRO A 144 -15.70 -5.87 1.19
CA PRO A 144 -15.50 -4.42 1.05
C PRO A 144 -14.04 -4.06 0.78
N TYR A 145 -13.11 -4.75 1.44
CA TYR A 145 -11.68 -4.54 1.24
C TYR A 145 -11.23 -4.99 -0.16
N LEU A 146 -11.68 -6.16 -0.60
CA LEU A 146 -11.40 -6.65 -1.96
C LEU A 146 -11.95 -5.68 -3.02
N ASN A 147 -13.14 -5.12 -2.81
CA ASN A 147 -13.79 -4.18 -3.72
C ASN A 147 -12.99 -2.88 -3.87
N VAL A 148 -12.54 -2.28 -2.76
CA VAL A 148 -11.76 -1.03 -2.83
C VAL A 148 -10.41 -1.26 -3.51
N LEU A 149 -9.74 -2.38 -3.21
CA LEU A 149 -8.46 -2.73 -3.84
C LEU A 149 -8.63 -3.03 -5.34
N SER A 150 -9.72 -3.70 -5.72
CA SER A 150 -10.04 -4.01 -7.12
C SER A 150 -10.36 -2.75 -7.92
N GLN A 151 -11.14 -1.82 -7.37
CA GLN A 151 -11.42 -0.52 -7.99
C GLN A 151 -10.13 0.29 -8.18
N ALA A 152 -9.30 0.39 -7.13
CA ALA A 152 -8.04 1.11 -7.19
C ALA A 152 -7.10 0.51 -8.24
N TYR A 153 -6.99 -0.82 -8.29
CA TYR A 153 -6.13 -1.50 -9.26
C TYR A 153 -6.65 -1.35 -10.69
N ALA A 154 -7.95 -1.50 -10.92
CA ALA A 154 -8.55 -1.30 -12.24
C ALA A 154 -8.33 0.13 -12.74
N ARG A 155 -8.49 1.14 -11.87
CA ARG A 155 -8.23 2.54 -12.22
C ARG A 155 -6.77 2.79 -12.56
N PHE A 156 -5.85 2.28 -11.74
CA PHE A 156 -4.41 2.34 -12.00
C PHE A 156 -4.05 1.65 -13.33
N TYR A 157 -4.59 0.46 -13.59
CA TYR A 157 -4.32 -0.29 -14.81
C TYR A 157 -4.84 0.44 -16.05
N ALA A 158 -6.01 1.07 -15.99
CA ALA A 158 -6.56 1.87 -17.09
C ALA A 158 -5.60 3.00 -17.50
N TYR A 159 -5.02 3.71 -16.52
CA TYR A 159 -3.96 4.70 -16.73
C TYR A 159 -2.74 4.07 -17.42
N ARG A 160 -2.23 2.95 -16.87
CA ARG A 160 -1.03 2.29 -17.40
C ARG A 160 -1.19 1.69 -18.78
N ALA A 161 -2.40 1.28 -19.14
CA ALA A 161 -2.71 0.75 -20.46
C ALA A 161 -2.59 1.83 -21.57
N GLY A 162 -2.55 3.12 -21.21
CA GLY A 162 -2.30 4.22 -22.15
C GLY A 162 -3.43 4.47 -23.13
N GLY A 163 -4.67 4.11 -22.78
CA GLY A 163 -5.85 4.28 -23.64
C GLY A 163 -6.28 5.73 -23.81
N ASN A 164 -5.87 6.63 -22.90
CA ASN A 164 -6.11 8.06 -22.95
C ASN A 164 -4.78 8.81 -22.68
N PRO A 165 -4.24 9.60 -23.63
CA PRO A 165 -3.00 10.33 -23.42
C PRO A 165 -3.11 11.44 -22.36
N ASP A 166 -4.33 11.91 -22.08
CA ASP A 166 -4.59 12.92 -21.06
C ASP A 166 -4.78 12.30 -19.66
N ASP A 167 -4.80 10.95 -19.55
CA ASP A 167 -4.87 10.26 -18.26
C ASP A 167 -3.47 10.14 -17.66
N THR A 168 -3.21 10.91 -16.61
CA THR A 168 -1.89 11.01 -16.00
C THR A 168 -1.75 10.19 -14.72
N ALA A 169 -0.50 10.02 -14.26
CA ALA A 169 -0.22 9.37 -12.98
C ALA A 169 -0.87 10.13 -11.81
N LEU A 170 -0.87 11.46 -11.88
CA LEU A 170 -1.54 12.32 -10.91
C LEU A 170 -3.05 12.12 -10.93
N ASP A 171 -3.68 12.04 -12.11
CA ASP A 171 -5.12 11.78 -12.23
C ASP A 171 -5.50 10.44 -11.61
N ALA A 172 -4.79 9.37 -11.98
CA ALA A 172 -5.03 8.04 -11.43
C ALA A 172 -4.84 8.01 -9.89
N ALA A 173 -3.85 8.72 -9.37
CA ALA A 173 -3.64 8.80 -7.92
C ALA A 173 -4.82 9.48 -7.21
N PHE A 174 -5.31 10.61 -7.72
CA PHE A 174 -6.45 11.32 -7.13
C PHE A 174 -7.78 10.56 -7.31
N ASP A 175 -7.98 9.85 -8.42
CA ASP A 175 -9.18 9.01 -8.57
C ASP A 175 -9.18 7.85 -7.56
N ILE A 176 -8.01 7.35 -7.16
CA ILE A 176 -7.88 6.36 -6.06
C ILE A 176 -8.13 7.01 -4.68
N LEU A 177 -7.88 8.30 -4.52
CA LEU A 177 -8.27 9.04 -3.31
C LEU A 177 -9.80 9.05 -3.16
N ASP A 178 -10.52 9.27 -4.26
CA ASP A 178 -12.00 9.22 -4.27
C ASP A 178 -12.52 7.80 -3.97
N VAL A 179 -11.91 6.77 -4.56
CA VAL A 179 -12.19 5.36 -4.23
C VAL A 179 -11.97 5.08 -2.74
N SER A 180 -10.90 5.62 -2.17
CA SER A 180 -10.59 5.48 -0.73
C SER A 180 -11.65 6.18 0.13
N HIS A 181 -12.05 7.39 -0.24
CA HIS A 181 -13.04 8.17 0.49
C HIS A 181 -14.41 7.46 0.49
N ALA A 182 -14.87 7.01 -0.68
CA ALA A 182 -16.11 6.26 -0.82
C ALA A 182 -16.10 4.96 0.00
N TYR A 183 -14.96 4.26 0.02
CA TYR A 183 -14.78 3.08 0.86
C TYR A 183 -14.93 3.40 2.35
N ILE A 184 -14.22 4.39 2.87
CA ILE A 184 -14.32 4.78 4.29
C ILE A 184 -15.74 5.19 4.66
N LEU A 185 -16.43 5.95 3.81
CA LEU A 185 -17.84 6.33 4.04
C LEU A 185 -18.79 5.12 4.06
N SER A 186 -18.49 4.07 3.29
CA SER A 186 -19.29 2.85 3.24
C SER A 186 -19.15 1.94 4.46
N LEU A 187 -18.08 2.11 5.25
CA LEU A 187 -17.83 1.27 6.42
C LEU A 187 -18.79 1.64 7.58
N PRO A 188 -19.31 0.63 8.31
CA PRO A 188 -19.97 0.85 9.59
C PRO A 188 -19.10 1.64 10.57
N GLU A 189 -19.71 2.46 11.43
CA GLU A 189 -19.00 3.37 12.33
C GLU A 189 -18.02 2.63 13.27
N ASP A 190 -18.42 1.48 13.79
CA ASP A 190 -17.59 0.62 14.62
C ASP A 190 -16.35 0.11 13.89
N ARG A 191 -16.46 -0.18 12.59
CA ARG A 191 -15.31 -0.59 11.74
C ARG A 191 -14.45 0.57 11.28
N ARG A 192 -15.01 1.77 11.13
CA ARG A 192 -14.22 2.99 10.83
C ARG A 192 -13.22 3.29 11.94
N LEU A 193 -13.60 3.02 13.19
CA LEU A 193 -12.78 3.24 14.38
C LEU A 193 -11.78 2.11 14.66
N GLU A 194 -11.88 0.95 14.00
CA GLU A 194 -10.92 -0.16 14.10
C GLU A 194 -9.53 0.21 13.51
N HIS A 195 -9.43 1.30 12.72
CA HIS A 195 -8.18 1.73 12.09
C HIS A 195 -7.19 2.49 13.01
N GLY A 196 -7.40 2.42 14.33
CA GLY A 196 -6.48 2.93 15.33
C GLY A 196 -7.01 4.13 16.11
N PRO A 197 -6.63 4.29 17.39
CA PRO A 197 -7.17 5.33 18.28
C PRO A 197 -6.87 6.78 17.85
N LYS A 198 -6.05 6.96 16.79
CA LYS A 198 -5.64 8.26 16.23
C LYS A 198 -6.32 8.59 14.90
N LEU A 199 -6.95 7.64 14.20
CA LEU A 199 -7.75 7.92 12.99
C LEU A 199 -9.17 8.31 13.37
N ARG A 200 -9.29 9.49 14.00
CA ARG A 200 -10.56 9.95 14.58
C ARG A 200 -11.51 10.64 13.58
N SER A 201 -11.09 10.76 12.32
CA SER A 201 -11.88 11.43 11.28
C SER A 201 -11.90 10.61 9.98
N ILE A 202 -12.95 10.83 9.17
CA ILE A 202 -13.13 10.19 7.87
C ILE A 202 -11.98 10.55 6.94
N GLU A 203 -11.52 11.79 6.99
CA GLU A 203 -10.44 12.34 6.17
C GLU A 203 -9.11 11.67 6.51
N ALA A 204 -8.82 11.50 7.80
CA ALA A 204 -7.61 10.81 8.25
C ALA A 204 -7.59 9.34 7.81
N ALA A 205 -8.71 8.63 7.99
CA ALA A 205 -8.85 7.24 7.52
C ALA A 205 -8.76 7.15 5.98
N THR A 206 -9.29 8.14 5.27
CA THR A 206 -9.24 8.23 3.81
C THR A 206 -7.81 8.41 3.31
N LEU A 207 -7.04 9.34 3.88
CA LEU A 207 -5.64 9.55 3.51
C LEU A 207 -4.77 8.33 3.83
N MET A 208 -5.06 7.61 4.92
CA MET A 208 -4.37 6.36 5.25
C MET A 208 -4.69 5.24 4.27
N SER A 209 -5.96 5.07 3.90
CA SER A 209 -6.39 4.13 2.86
C SER A 209 -5.74 4.47 1.52
N TRP A 210 -5.73 5.74 1.14
CA TRP A 210 -5.14 6.22 -0.10
C TRP A 210 -3.63 5.92 -0.18
N GLN A 211 -2.88 6.29 0.86
CA GLN A 211 -1.45 5.99 0.95
C GLN A 211 -1.18 4.49 0.88
N THR A 212 -1.99 3.68 1.57
CA THR A 212 -1.85 2.21 1.56
C THR A 212 -2.07 1.65 0.15
N LEU A 213 -3.15 2.06 -0.52
CA LEU A 213 -3.47 1.58 -1.87
C LEU A 213 -2.42 2.01 -2.91
N VAL A 214 -1.90 3.23 -2.80
CA VAL A 214 -0.96 3.81 -3.78
C VAL A 214 0.48 3.33 -3.58
N ALA A 215 0.98 3.45 -2.35
CA ALA A 215 2.39 3.25 -2.02
C ALA A 215 2.66 1.98 -1.20
N GLY A 216 1.62 1.40 -0.61
CA GLY A 216 1.76 0.33 0.39
C GLY A 216 2.52 0.83 1.62
N THR A 217 2.91 -0.10 2.49
CA THR A 217 3.55 0.24 3.77
C THR A 217 4.99 -0.25 3.75
N THR A 218 5.77 0.24 2.78
CA THR A 218 7.14 -0.24 2.55
C THR A 218 8.20 0.54 3.30
N ARG A 219 7.89 1.73 3.84
CA ARG A 219 8.89 2.49 4.58
C ARG A 219 9.22 1.77 5.88
N ARG A 220 10.48 1.38 6.04
CA ARG A 220 11.04 1.00 7.34
C ARG A 220 11.70 2.22 7.94
N ILE A 221 11.56 2.38 9.25
CA ILE A 221 12.30 3.35 10.04
C ILE A 221 13.80 3.08 9.87
N PRO A 222 14.57 4.02 9.31
CA PRO A 222 16.03 3.93 9.29
C PRO A 222 16.56 3.76 10.72
N GLY A 223 17.42 2.77 10.94
CA GLY A 223 18.01 2.46 12.27
C GLY A 223 17.23 1.47 13.13
N LEU A 224 15.92 1.28 12.92
CA LEU A 224 15.12 0.26 13.64
C LEU A 224 14.70 -0.92 12.76
N GLY A 225 14.71 -0.76 11.44
CA GLY A 225 14.32 -1.82 10.50
C GLY A 225 12.84 -2.23 10.56
N ARG A 226 12.00 -1.46 11.26
CA ARG A 226 10.56 -1.70 11.44
C ARG A 226 9.75 -0.87 10.44
N PRO A 227 8.62 -1.36 9.90
CA PRO A 227 7.71 -0.55 9.09
C PRO A 227 7.29 0.72 9.85
N VAL A 228 7.20 1.86 9.16
CA VAL A 228 6.63 3.12 9.68
C VAL A 228 5.13 2.92 9.95
N PHE A 229 4.48 2.02 9.20
CA PHE A 229 3.11 1.59 9.41
C PHE A 229 3.06 0.06 9.31
N ASP A 230 2.53 -0.63 10.33
CA ASP A 230 2.37 -2.09 10.37
C ASP A 230 0.87 -2.42 10.25
N HIS A 231 0.36 -2.56 9.03
CA HIS A 231 -1.06 -2.83 8.80
C HIS A 231 -1.41 -4.33 8.89
N GLY A 232 -0.64 -5.12 9.63
CA GLY A 232 -0.71 -6.58 9.56
C GLY A 232 -0.61 -7.06 8.10
N TYR A 233 -1.51 -7.96 7.68
CA TYR A 233 -1.48 -8.52 6.33
C TYR A 233 -1.76 -7.53 5.19
N VAL A 234 -2.33 -6.37 5.51
CA VAL A 234 -2.80 -5.36 4.54
C VAL A 234 -1.65 -4.49 4.02
N GLY A 235 -0.52 -4.39 4.73
CA GLY A 235 0.55 -3.47 4.39
C GLY A 235 1.24 -3.70 3.03
N ARG A 236 1.06 -4.90 2.48
CA ARG A 236 1.57 -5.29 1.15
C ARG A 236 0.62 -4.90 0.01
N PHE A 237 -0.64 -4.63 0.32
CA PHE A 237 -1.71 -4.56 -0.67
C PHE A 237 -1.82 -3.19 -1.32
N SER A 238 -0.87 -2.90 -2.19
CA SER A 238 -0.84 -1.71 -3.03
C SER A 238 -0.98 -2.05 -4.50
N VAL A 239 -1.54 -1.12 -5.28
CA VAL A 239 -1.68 -1.27 -6.74
C VAL A 239 -0.32 -1.45 -7.42
N LYS A 240 0.74 -0.85 -6.86
CA LYS A 240 2.12 -1.04 -7.31
C LYS A 240 2.54 -2.50 -7.25
N THR A 241 2.36 -3.14 -6.09
CA THR A 241 2.76 -4.54 -5.92
C THR A 241 1.89 -5.43 -6.81
N ILE A 242 0.58 -5.17 -6.90
CA ILE A 242 -0.30 -5.92 -7.80
C ILE A 242 0.22 -5.85 -9.25
N TYR A 243 0.58 -4.66 -9.72
CA TYR A 243 1.07 -4.48 -11.09
C TYR A 243 2.39 -5.19 -11.37
N GLN A 244 3.30 -5.28 -10.39
CA GLN A 244 4.53 -6.06 -10.53
C GLN A 244 4.22 -7.55 -10.79
N TYR A 245 3.22 -8.11 -10.09
CA TYR A 245 2.75 -9.47 -10.33
C TYR A 245 2.10 -9.62 -11.71
N ASP A 246 1.28 -8.64 -12.11
CA ASP A 246 0.64 -8.64 -13.42
C ASP A 246 1.64 -8.57 -14.58
N ALA A 247 2.71 -7.79 -14.40
CA ALA A 247 3.82 -7.68 -15.35
C ALA A 247 4.88 -8.81 -15.18
N ALA A 248 4.73 -9.67 -14.17
CA ALA A 248 5.70 -10.69 -13.77
C ALA A 248 7.16 -10.16 -13.65
N LYS A 249 7.33 -8.91 -13.22
CA LYS A 249 8.62 -8.21 -13.22
C LYS A 249 8.78 -7.31 -11.98
N PRO A 250 9.94 -7.32 -11.31
CA PRO A 250 10.22 -6.34 -10.27
C PRO A 250 10.37 -4.94 -10.90
N MET A 251 9.72 -3.94 -10.30
CA MET A 251 9.72 -2.57 -10.79
C MET A 251 9.88 -1.58 -9.63
N SER A 252 10.67 -0.53 -9.81
CA SER A 252 10.73 0.59 -8.88
C SER A 252 9.40 1.35 -8.83
N VAL A 253 9.20 2.18 -7.80
CA VAL A 253 7.98 3.00 -7.67
C VAL A 253 7.79 3.88 -8.91
N GLY A 254 8.86 4.52 -9.38
CA GLY A 254 8.76 5.40 -10.55
C GLY A 254 8.61 4.69 -11.88
N GLU A 255 9.05 3.43 -12.02
CA GLU A 255 8.69 2.63 -13.20
C GLU A 255 7.20 2.28 -13.24
N VAL A 256 6.58 2.10 -12.07
CA VAL A 256 5.16 1.79 -11.92
C VAL A 256 4.29 3.02 -12.12
N TRP A 257 4.56 4.10 -11.38
CA TRP A 257 3.72 5.29 -11.37
C TRP A 257 4.16 6.35 -12.37
N GLY A 258 5.47 6.59 -12.52
CA GLY A 258 5.96 7.77 -13.22
C GLY A 258 5.54 9.07 -12.53
N VAL A 259 5.58 10.17 -13.29
CA VAL A 259 5.37 11.55 -12.81
C VAL A 259 4.49 12.39 -13.74
N SER A 260 3.77 11.77 -14.67
CA SER A 260 2.89 12.53 -15.57
C SER A 260 1.81 13.25 -14.78
N GLY A 261 1.45 14.45 -15.24
CA GLY A 261 0.45 15.30 -14.61
C GLY A 261 1.01 16.26 -13.56
N PHE A 262 2.23 16.06 -13.06
CA PHE A 262 2.87 17.03 -12.17
C PHE A 262 3.52 18.17 -12.97
N HIS A 263 3.42 19.40 -12.46
CA HIS A 263 4.22 20.52 -12.93
C HIS A 263 5.71 20.26 -12.67
N GLU A 264 6.59 20.76 -13.55
CA GLU A 264 8.04 20.47 -13.54
C GLU A 264 8.72 20.75 -12.18
N ARG A 265 8.21 21.75 -11.45
CA ARG A 265 8.71 22.15 -10.13
C ARG A 265 8.56 21.06 -9.06
N PHE A 266 7.60 20.15 -9.21
CA PHE A 266 7.37 19.03 -8.29
C PHE A 266 8.09 17.75 -8.73
N VAL A 267 8.63 17.71 -9.94
CA VAL A 267 9.35 16.54 -10.45
C VAL A 267 10.84 16.68 -10.22
N GLY A 268 11.42 17.83 -10.59
CA GLY A 268 12.88 17.98 -10.54
C GLY A 268 13.59 17.08 -11.57
N PRO A 269 14.71 16.43 -11.21
CA PRO A 269 15.53 15.69 -12.17
C PRO A 269 14.87 14.35 -12.57
N PRO A 270 15.19 13.75 -13.74
CA PRO A 270 14.56 12.52 -14.22
C PRO A 270 14.64 11.30 -13.27
N GLN A 271 15.61 11.31 -12.36
CA GLN A 271 15.78 10.27 -11.34
C GLN A 271 14.70 10.35 -10.24
N ASN A 272 14.10 11.53 -10.03
CA ASN A 272 13.03 11.75 -9.07
C ASN A 272 11.68 11.40 -9.68
N ASN A 273 11.43 10.10 -9.78
CA ASN A 273 10.28 9.56 -10.52
C ASN A 273 9.20 8.94 -9.62
N ASN A 274 9.25 9.15 -8.30
CA ASN A 274 8.34 8.56 -7.31
C ASN A 274 7.37 9.58 -6.67
N GLN A 275 7.05 10.68 -7.37
CA GLN A 275 6.29 11.80 -6.80
C GLN A 275 4.87 11.44 -6.33
N VAL A 276 4.21 10.47 -6.97
CA VAL A 276 2.93 9.94 -6.49
C VAL A 276 3.06 9.31 -5.09
N GLU A 277 4.13 8.54 -4.84
CA GLU A 277 4.40 7.99 -3.51
C GLU A 277 4.76 9.09 -2.51
N HIS A 278 5.61 10.04 -2.91
CA HIS A 278 5.98 11.16 -2.03
C HIS A 278 4.74 11.95 -1.60
N LEU A 279 3.85 12.28 -2.55
CA LEU A 279 2.61 13.00 -2.33
C LEU A 279 1.74 12.33 -1.25
N THR A 280 1.44 11.05 -1.43
CA THR A 280 0.55 10.32 -0.50
C THR A 280 1.14 10.18 0.90
N VAL A 281 2.45 9.93 0.99
CA VAL A 281 3.16 9.84 2.28
C VAL A 281 3.18 11.19 2.98
N SER A 282 3.52 12.27 2.28
CA SER A 282 3.59 13.61 2.87
C SER A 282 2.20 14.12 3.30
N ALA A 283 1.15 13.84 2.52
CA ALA A 283 -0.21 14.17 2.90
C ALA A 283 -0.61 13.49 4.21
N LEU A 284 -0.33 12.19 4.32
CA LEU A 284 -0.60 11.41 5.54
C LEU A 284 0.22 11.93 6.75
N LEU A 285 1.52 12.16 6.57
CA LEU A 285 2.40 12.62 7.66
C LEU A 285 1.98 14.00 8.19
N GLN A 286 1.61 14.93 7.31
CA GLN A 286 1.20 16.27 7.71
C GLN A 286 -0.21 16.28 8.31
N ALA A 287 -1.19 15.64 7.65
CA ALA A 287 -2.59 15.71 8.05
C ALA A 287 -2.94 14.82 9.25
N VAL A 288 -2.35 13.62 9.32
CA VAL A 288 -2.73 12.61 10.32
C VAL A 288 -1.72 12.52 11.44
N ALA A 289 -0.43 12.48 11.12
CA ALA A 289 0.62 12.47 12.15
C ALA A 289 0.95 13.87 12.70
N GLY A 290 0.37 14.93 12.13
CA GLY A 290 0.62 16.31 12.55
C GLY A 290 2.08 16.74 12.35
N THR A 291 2.79 16.11 11.41
CA THR A 291 4.21 16.38 11.17
C THR A 291 4.38 17.79 10.61
N PRO A 292 5.15 18.68 11.26
CA PRO A 292 5.37 20.02 10.74
C PRO A 292 6.09 20.00 9.38
N VAL A 293 5.63 20.80 8.41
CA VAL A 293 6.26 20.91 7.08
C VAL A 293 7.76 21.21 7.18
N ALA A 294 8.15 22.06 8.14
CA ALA A 294 9.55 22.45 8.33
C ALA A 294 10.45 21.27 8.72
N LEU A 295 9.90 20.26 9.39
CA LEU A 295 10.64 19.03 9.70
C LEU A 295 10.81 18.17 8.45
N LEU A 296 9.76 18.02 7.64
CA LEU A 296 9.86 17.30 6.36
C LEU A 296 10.87 17.97 5.44
N ASP A 297 10.81 19.29 5.31
CA ASP A 297 11.76 20.06 4.50
C ASP A 297 13.21 19.90 5.00
N ALA A 298 13.42 19.91 6.32
CA ALA A 298 14.74 19.68 6.90
C ALA A 298 15.29 18.27 6.57
N LEU A 299 14.44 17.25 6.53
CA LEU A 299 14.85 15.89 6.16
C LEU A 299 15.27 15.81 4.68
N GLU A 300 14.57 16.51 3.79
CA GLU A 300 14.97 16.53 2.37
C GLU A 300 16.30 17.26 2.15
N LEU A 301 16.53 18.36 2.87
CA LEU A 301 17.82 19.05 2.86
C LEU A 301 18.95 18.18 3.45
N GLU A 302 18.69 17.42 4.50
CA GLU A 302 19.66 16.50 5.09
C GLU A 302 20.07 15.42 4.09
N LYS A 303 19.09 14.74 3.45
CA LYS A 303 19.36 13.72 2.41
C LYS A 303 20.26 14.27 1.30
N ALA A 304 19.98 15.50 0.85
CA ALA A 304 20.80 16.15 -0.17
C ALA A 304 22.20 16.49 0.34
N ALA A 305 22.34 16.91 1.59
CA ALA A 305 23.62 17.23 2.21
C ALA A 305 24.52 15.99 2.42
N VAL A 306 23.93 14.82 2.70
CA VAL A 306 24.66 13.55 2.83
C VAL A 306 24.80 12.78 1.52
N GLY A 307 24.36 13.35 0.39
CA GLY A 307 24.49 12.76 -0.94
C GLY A 307 23.55 11.59 -1.21
N GLN A 308 22.45 11.46 -0.45
CA GLN A 308 21.41 10.46 -0.68
C GLN A 308 20.38 10.90 -1.73
N SER A 309 20.26 12.21 -1.97
CA SER A 309 19.45 12.81 -3.04
C SER A 309 20.18 14.00 -3.67
N SER A 310 19.71 14.48 -4.80
CA SER A 310 20.23 15.72 -5.39
C SER A 310 19.59 16.97 -4.74
N GLN A 311 20.22 18.13 -4.91
CA GLN A 311 19.64 19.41 -4.47
C GLN A 311 18.38 19.80 -5.28
N GLU A 312 18.20 19.23 -6.46
CA GLU A 312 17.02 19.47 -7.30
C GLU A 312 15.85 18.58 -6.86
N GLU A 313 16.14 17.32 -6.51
CA GLU A 313 15.17 16.40 -5.91
C GLU A 313 14.65 16.93 -4.57
N ALA A 314 15.55 17.37 -3.68
CA ALA A 314 15.13 17.96 -2.41
C ALA A 314 14.25 19.22 -2.60
N ARG A 315 14.54 20.06 -3.61
CA ARG A 315 13.70 21.23 -3.93
C ARG A 315 12.32 20.84 -4.42
N ALA A 316 12.21 19.79 -5.24
CA ALA A 316 10.94 19.28 -5.74
C ALA A 316 10.08 18.71 -4.61
N ASP A 317 10.68 17.90 -3.72
CA ASP A 317 10.00 17.32 -2.57
C ASP A 317 9.55 18.39 -1.55
N ILE A 318 10.38 19.41 -1.31
CA ILE A 318 10.00 20.58 -0.49
C ILE A 318 8.83 21.34 -1.13
N ALA A 319 8.84 21.54 -2.44
CA ALA A 319 7.73 22.19 -3.13
C ALA A 319 6.43 21.39 -2.94
N LEU A 320 6.51 20.06 -3.04
CA LEU A 320 5.37 19.17 -2.82
C LEU A 320 4.84 19.25 -1.38
N ASN A 321 5.74 19.23 -0.39
CA ASN A 321 5.39 19.37 1.03
C ASN A 321 4.65 20.69 1.30
N ASN A 322 5.10 21.78 0.70
CA ASN A 322 4.47 23.10 0.85
C ASN A 322 3.13 23.18 0.13
N ALA A 323 2.98 22.60 -1.07
CA ALA A 323 1.68 22.53 -1.76
C ALA A 323 0.61 21.81 -0.93
N ILE A 324 0.97 20.70 -0.27
CA ILE A 324 0.09 19.99 0.67
C ILE A 324 -0.36 20.92 1.82
N LYS A 325 0.59 21.61 2.44
CA LYS A 325 0.29 22.53 3.54
C LYS A 325 -0.61 23.70 3.10
N GLU A 326 -0.39 24.22 1.90
CA GLU A 326 -1.08 25.42 1.40
C GLU A 326 -2.45 25.11 0.81
N HIS A 327 -2.64 23.95 0.20
CA HIS A 327 -3.83 23.64 -0.59
C HIS A 327 -4.70 22.51 -0.03
N LEU A 328 -4.12 21.52 0.65
CA LEU A 328 -4.87 20.42 1.26
C LEU A 328 -5.31 20.75 2.69
N LEU A 329 -4.33 21.00 3.57
CA LEU A 329 -4.58 21.10 5.01
C LEU A 329 -5.60 22.17 5.43
N PRO A 330 -5.68 23.37 4.81
CA PRO A 330 -6.57 24.42 5.29
C PRO A 330 -8.05 24.09 5.17
N THR A 331 -8.42 23.15 4.30
CA THR A 331 -9.82 22.79 4.02
C THR A 331 -10.11 21.31 4.21
N LEU A 332 -9.09 20.48 4.45
CA LEU A 332 -9.21 19.01 4.51
C LEU A 332 -10.38 18.54 5.36
N PHE A 333 -10.49 19.04 6.59
CA PHE A 333 -11.49 18.59 7.57
C PHE A 333 -12.84 19.28 7.47
N ASP A 334 -12.95 20.35 6.67
CA ASP A 334 -14.19 21.09 6.46
C ASP A 334 -14.87 20.69 5.14
N ASP A 335 -14.07 20.52 4.08
CA ASP A 335 -14.51 20.14 2.74
C ASP A 335 -13.39 19.35 2.03
N PHE A 336 -13.41 18.03 2.26
CA PHE A 336 -12.45 17.09 1.67
C PHE A 336 -12.39 17.16 0.13
N ILE A 337 -13.53 17.35 -0.53
CA ILE A 337 -13.60 17.37 -2.00
C ILE A 337 -12.92 18.62 -2.53
N THR A 338 -13.22 19.79 -1.96
CA THR A 338 -12.54 21.04 -2.32
C THR A 338 -11.04 20.98 -2.00
N ALA A 339 -10.65 20.40 -0.86
CA ALA A 339 -9.25 20.22 -0.49
C ALA A 339 -8.48 19.36 -1.50
N SER A 340 -9.06 18.22 -1.90
CA SER A 340 -8.51 17.31 -2.91
C SER A 340 -8.35 18.00 -4.27
N TYR A 341 -9.40 18.70 -4.72
CA TYR A 341 -9.38 19.45 -5.97
C TYR A 341 -8.31 20.54 -5.99
N ASN A 342 -8.25 21.36 -4.93
CA ASN A 342 -7.27 22.45 -4.82
C ASN A 342 -5.84 21.93 -4.84
N LEU A 343 -5.56 20.84 -4.12
CA LEU A 343 -4.24 20.23 -4.14
C LEU A 343 -3.91 19.73 -5.56
N LYS A 344 -4.80 18.96 -6.19
CA LYS A 344 -4.57 18.45 -7.55
C LYS A 344 -4.29 19.57 -8.55
N ALA A 345 -5.10 20.63 -8.56
CA ALA A 345 -4.92 21.79 -9.44
C ALA A 345 -3.55 22.47 -9.19
N SER A 346 -3.20 22.70 -7.92
CA SER A 346 -1.90 23.31 -7.57
C SER A 346 -0.68 22.49 -8.00
N LEU A 347 -0.83 21.17 -8.13
CA LEU A 347 0.21 20.25 -8.56
C LEU A 347 0.38 20.22 -10.09
N GLN A 348 -0.64 20.68 -10.83
CA GLN A 348 -0.64 20.79 -12.29
C GLN A 348 -0.13 22.17 -12.76
N ASP A 349 -0.32 23.20 -11.94
CA ASP A 349 0.12 24.59 -12.16
C ASP A 349 1.57 24.88 -11.73
#